data_AF-A0A2L1UJX4-F1
#
_entry.id   AF-A0A2L1UJX4-F1
#
_cell.length_a   1.000
_cell.length_b   1.000
_cell.length_c   1.000
_cell.angle_alpha   90.00
_cell.angle_beta   90.00
_cell.angle_gamma   90.00
#
_symmetry.space_group_name_H-M   'P 1'
#
loop_
_entity.id
_entity.type
_entity.pdbx_description
1 polymer ?
#
loop_
_entity_poly.entity_id
_entity_poly.type
_entity_poly.pdbx_seq_one_letter_code
_entity_poly.pdbx_strand_id
1 'polypeptide(L)' 'MERILVMGDLYNSLFSAQVTSPDVLVDYQVWNQIKAGLPQYYVMPDPNMTSIISDLRRKYG' A
#
# COMPACT_ATOMS: atom_id res chain seq x y z
N MET A 1 3.05 21.26 -15.63
CA MET A 1 4.14 20.43 -15.09
C MET A 1 4.07 19.08 -15.78
N GLU A 2 5.22 18.54 -16.16
CA GLU A 2 5.34 17.19 -16.73
C GLU A 2 5.15 16.15 -15.62
N ARG A 3 4.43 15.05 -15.91
CA ARG A 3 4.23 13.97 -14.93
C ARG A 3 5.42 13.04 -14.97
N ILE A 4 6.07 12.87 -13.81
CA ILE A 4 7.16 11.91 -13.64
C ILE A 4 6.54 10.59 -13.19
N LEU A 5 6.65 9.56 -14.02
CA LEU A 5 6.22 8.21 -13.70
C LEU A 5 7.39 7.37 -13.19
N VAL A 6 7.15 6.62 -12.12
CA VAL A 6 8.15 5.73 -11.50
C VAL A 6 7.56 4.35 -11.23
N MET A 7 8.43 3.36 -11.01
CA MET A 7 8.01 2.02 -10.60
C MET A 7 7.17 2.08 -9.31
N GLY A 8 5.99 1.45 -9.33
CA GLY A 8 5.13 1.33 -8.15
C GLY A 8 5.83 0.67 -6.97
N ASP A 9 6.75 -0.24 -7.26
CA ASP A 9 7.53 -0.98 -6.27
C ASP A 9 8.30 -0.10 -5.28
N LEU A 10 8.60 1.16 -5.64
CA LEU A 10 9.21 2.13 -4.72
C LEU A 10 8.36 2.41 -3.47
N TYR A 11 7.06 2.11 -3.52
CA TYR A 11 6.11 2.31 -2.43
C TYR A 11 5.68 1.00 -1.75
N ASN A 12 6.31 -0.14 -2.08
CA ASN A 12 5.98 -1.45 -1.49
C ASN A 12 6.09 -1.49 0.03
N SER A 13 6.93 -0.64 0.64
CA SER A 13 7.03 -0.53 2.10
C SER A 13 5.71 -0.15 2.79
N LEU A 14 4.75 0.40 2.06
CA LEU A 14 3.42 0.74 2.58
C LEU A 14 2.50 -0.46 2.72
N PHE A 15 2.91 -1.64 2.23
CA PHE A 15 2.09 -2.85 2.20
C PHE A 15 2.73 -3.97 3.02
N SER A 16 1.93 -4.70 3.80
CA SER A 16 2.39 -5.83 4.61
C SER A 16 2.75 -7.02 3.73
N ALA A 17 1.98 -7.21 2.65
CA ALA A 17 2.33 -8.08 1.55
C ALA A 17 2.98 -7.25 0.43
N GLN A 18 4.30 -7.33 0.30
CA GLN A 18 5.03 -6.67 -0.77
C GLN A 18 5.00 -7.53 -2.02
N VAL A 19 4.36 -7.03 -3.07
CA VAL A 19 4.25 -7.70 -4.37
C VAL A 19 4.97 -6.86 -5.40
N THR A 20 5.99 -7.42 -6.04
CA THR A 20 6.71 -6.79 -7.15
C THR A 20 5.80 -6.75 -8.38
N SER A 21 5.60 -5.57 -8.96
CA SER A 21 4.81 -5.35 -10.18
C SER A 21 5.56 -4.38 -11.10
N PRO A 22 6.56 -4.86 -11.86
CA PRO A 22 7.48 -4.01 -12.61
C PRO A 22 6.83 -3.25 -13.77
N ASP A 23 5.66 -3.69 -14.23
CA ASP A 23 4.92 -3.03 -15.30
C ASP A 23 4.00 -1.90 -14.79
N VAL A 24 3.90 -1.72 -13.48
CA VAL A 24 3.04 -0.71 -12.86
C VAL A 24 3.84 0.58 -12.63
N LEU A 25 3.44 1.62 -13.35
CA LEU A 25 3.96 2.97 -13.21
C LEU A 25 3.00 3.87 -12.43
N VAL A 26 3.54 4.68 -11.53
CA VAL A 26 2.77 5.60 -10.70
C VAL A 26 3.31 7.02 -10.74
N ASP A 27 2.45 8.02 -10.52
CA ASP A 27 2.85 9.42 -10.46
C ASP A 27 3.69 9.70 -9.21
N TYR A 28 4.93 10.12 -9.42
CA TYR A 28 5.91 10.36 -8.36
C TYR A 28 5.45 11.44 -7.37
N GLN A 29 4.85 12.53 -7.85
CA GLN A 29 4.47 13.65 -6.99
C GLN A 29 3.28 13.25 -6.11
N VAL A 30 2.27 12.61 -6.71
CA VAL A 30 1.08 12.15 -5.98
C VAL A 30 1.45 11.13 -4.91
N TRP A 31 2.24 10.11 -5.24
CA TRP A 31 2.55 9.05 -4.29
C TRP A 31 3.49 9.48 -3.16
N ASN A 32 4.43 10.39 -3.41
CA ASN A 32 5.23 10.96 -2.32
C ASN A 32 4.40 11.82 -1.37
N GLN A 33 3.44 12.58 -1.90
CA GLN A 33 2.53 13.35 -1.07
C GLN A 33 1.67 12.44 -0.19
N ILE A 34 1.16 11.33 -0.75
CA ILE A 34 0.44 10.30 0.01
C ILE A 34 1.35 9.73 1.10
N LYS A 35 2.55 9.25 0.75
CA LYS A 35 3.51 8.66 1.69
C LYS A 35 3.88 9.62 2.83
N ALA A 36 4.07 10.90 2.53
CA ALA A 36 4.40 11.93 3.51
C ALA A 36 3.25 12.24 4.49
N GLY A 37 2.00 11.99 4.07
CA GLY A 37 0.82 12.18 4.92
C GLY A 37 0.49 11.00 5.85
N LEU A 38 1.21 9.88 5.72
CA LEU A 38 0.96 8.68 6.51
C LEU A 38 1.74 8.68 7.83
N PRO A 39 1.22 8.04 8.89
CA PRO A 39 1.95 7.85 10.14
C PRO A 39 3.29 7.12 9.93
N GLN A 40 4.22 7.37 10.85
CA GLN A 40 5.47 6.61 10.89
C GLN A 40 5.15 5.12 11.07
N TYR A 41 5.78 4.28 10.25
CA TYR A 41 5.56 2.81 10.22
C TYR A 41 4.16 2.36 9.78
N TYR A 42 3.42 3.20 9.04
CA TYR A 42 2.17 2.77 8.40
C TYR A 42 2.38 1.60 7.45
N VAL A 43 1.50 0.59 7.56
CA VAL A 43 1.48 -0.60 6.68
C VAL A 43 0.02 -1.03 6.44
N MET A 44 -0.30 -1.43 5.20
CA MET A 44 -1.61 -1.90 4.77
C MET A 44 -1.59 -3.37 4.29
N PRO A 45 -2.64 -4.19 4.54
CA PRO A 45 -3.76 -3.92 5.44
C PRO A 45 -3.33 -3.68 6.88
N ASP A 46 -4.15 -2.92 7.61
CA ASP A 46 -3.99 -2.76 9.06
C ASP A 46 -4.05 -4.16 9.71
N PRO A 47 -3.05 -4.54 10.53
CA PRO A 47 -3.04 -5.81 11.25
C PRO A 47 -4.35 -6.06 12.02
N ASN A 48 -4.96 -5.02 12.61
CA ASN A 48 -6.22 -5.11 13.33
C ASN A 48 -7.41 -5.40 12.40
N MET A 49 -7.38 -4.88 11.16
CA MET A 49 -8.41 -5.19 10.18
C MET A 49 -8.30 -6.63 9.70
N THR A 50 -7.08 -7.15 9.60
CA THR A 50 -6.82 -8.52 9.16
C THR A 50 -7.43 -9.56 10.11
N SER A 51 -7.38 -9.32 11.43
CA SER A 51 -8.02 -10.21 12.41
C SER A 51 -9.53 -10.22 12.26
N ILE A 52 -10.16 -9.05 12.11
CA ILE A 52 -11.61 -8.90 11.92
C ILE A 52 -12.08 -9.67 10.68
N ILE A 53 -11.39 -9.49 9.54
CA ILE A 53 -11.75 -10.19 8.29
C ILE A 53 -11.61 -11.71 8.47
N SER A 54 -10.56 -12.16 9.16
CA SER A 54 -10.34 -13.58 9.41
C SER A 54 -11.43 -14.21 10.30
N ASP A 55 -11.90 -13.46 11.31
CA ASP A 55 -12.96 -13.90 12.21
C ASP A 55 -14.32 -13.94 11.52
N LEU A 56 -14.63 -12.94 10.69
CA LEU A 56 -15.84 -12.95 9.86
C LEU A 56 -15.84 -14.14 8.91
N ARG A 57 -14.71 -14.42 8.25
CA ARG A 57 -14.58 -15.59 7.36
C ARG A 57 -14.78 -16.90 8.12
N ARG A 58 -14.22 -17.04 9.33
CA ARG A 58 -14.42 -18.26 10.16
C ARG A 58 -15.86 -18.43 10.62
N LYS A 59 -16.57 -17.32 10.88
CA LYS A 59 -17.94 -17.35 11.41
C LYS A 59 -19.01 -17.64 10.36
N TYR A 60 -18.78 -17.23 9.11
CA TYR A 60 -19.80 -17.25 8.06
C TYR A 60 -19.41 -18.00 6.77
N GLY A 61 -18.18 -18.51 6.66
CA GLY A 61 -17.72 -19.35 5.55
C GLY A 61 -17.72 -20.83 5.90
#